data_AF-A1RX01-F1
#
_entry.id   AF-A1RX01-F1
#
_cell.length_a   1.000
_cell.length_b   1.000
_cell.length_c   1.000
_cell.angle_alpha   90.00
_cell.angle_beta   90.00
_cell.angle_gamma   90.00
#
_symmetry.space_group_name_H-M   'P 1'
#
loop_
_entity.id
_entity.type
_entity.pdbx_description
1 polymer ?
#
loop_
_entity_poly.entity_id
_entity_poly.type
_entity_poly.pdbx_seq_one_letter_code
_entity_poly.pdbx_strand_id
1 'polypeptide(L)'
;MVGENVMGDEEVERKVREETWRRAALSLYATRTEDKRKARGGRKGRVHYRGLFDTVSTINWDFTRFVAHALTVVPDDVYPRFGKLFDYDLRQYLLLGDDNRPREGSAVVELRDRLQAIVDATEDGLRAEKKGKVWHVYIPRENWHVIAHKPTYDWIVHVPLEGFWTETSFPEVLARTSPDVLRSLQRGWILTDVTPPHGRYSDIKFGTTQSWQLPSTLATFPSDHVDIGVTAGILGSTGLSIKWEVSIHGYADELGWASGLVGATKRAEFRALVERCKELNGDSVALATAFLGDGELEFFLRLRWLYFKVGQEHIYLPAESAIANARAAVERAWEYVAFVGKVTRCAKIRHWLYVAYGAPGRRGRKPGQNGQRLDLYAPVAGALLNLVLIGHGDYARIYARMPVDGAPPGWYERVVEEGWVVRVVRNAGMLYYQVPQDSLFEHAAEDATLWEALYRFAAAKAQAKPAAKKLVEELLKIRLAGAQE
;
A
#
# COMPACT_ATOMS: atom_id res chain seq x y z
N MET A 1 -41.54 11.06 -47.80
CA MET A 1 -41.83 11.07 -46.36
C MET A 1 -40.51 10.99 -45.62
N VAL A 2 -40.27 11.93 -44.72
CA VAL A 2 -39.04 11.99 -43.91
C VAL A 2 -39.11 10.89 -42.85
N GLY A 3 -38.00 10.21 -42.60
CA GLY A 3 -37.85 9.33 -41.44
C GLY A 3 -37.61 10.15 -40.17
N GLU A 4 -38.61 10.93 -39.76
CA GLU A 4 -38.64 11.52 -38.42
C GLU A 4 -38.88 10.39 -37.39
N ASN A 5 -38.23 10.50 -36.22
CA ASN A 5 -38.30 9.64 -35.01
C ASN A 5 -37.06 8.76 -34.66
N VAL A 6 -35.84 9.30 -34.78
CA VAL A 6 -34.63 8.72 -34.12
C VAL A 6 -33.67 9.80 -33.53
N MET A 7 -34.01 11.09 -33.53
CA MET A 7 -33.08 12.21 -33.22
C MET A 7 -33.59 13.14 -32.09
N GLY A 8 -33.84 12.57 -30.91
CA GLY A 8 -34.26 13.34 -29.72
C GLY A 8 -34.00 12.62 -28.38
N ASP A 9 -34.12 11.29 -28.39
CA ASP A 9 -34.31 10.49 -27.18
C ASP A 9 -33.07 9.68 -26.72
N GLU A 10 -31.93 9.73 -27.42
CA GLU A 10 -30.63 9.52 -26.75
C GLU A 10 -30.16 10.80 -26.02
N GLU A 11 -30.85 11.90 -26.29
CA GLU A 11 -30.10 13.01 -26.87
C GLU A 11 -30.35 14.33 -26.18
N VAL A 12 -31.55 14.56 -25.65
CA VAL A 12 -31.75 15.31 -24.39
C VAL A 12 -31.61 14.37 -23.18
N GLU A 13 -31.56 13.06 -23.39
CA GLU A 13 -31.84 12.11 -22.31
C GLU A 13 -30.62 11.68 -21.51
N ARG A 14 -29.44 11.77 -22.12
CA ARG A 14 -28.15 11.92 -21.43
C ARG A 14 -27.74 13.40 -21.37
N LYS A 15 -28.56 14.37 -21.80
CA LYS A 15 -28.29 15.78 -21.46
C LYS A 15 -28.61 15.97 -20.01
N VAL A 16 -27.80 16.83 -19.43
CA VAL A 16 -27.77 17.08 -18.00
C VAL A 16 -27.47 15.75 -17.29
N ARG A 17 -28.41 14.81 -17.13
CA ARG A 17 -28.25 13.38 -16.71
C ARG A 17 -26.84 12.78 -16.96
N GLU A 18 -25.92 12.83 -16.01
CA GLU A 18 -26.06 13.24 -14.61
C GLU A 18 -25.81 14.75 -14.39
N GLU A 19 -26.90 15.53 -14.25
CA GLU A 19 -26.99 16.94 -13.78
C GLU A 19 -26.47 17.11 -12.32
N THR A 20 -25.70 16.14 -11.85
CA THR A 20 -26.18 15.32 -10.73
C THR A 20 -25.07 14.54 -10.03
N TRP A 21 -25.05 14.50 -8.69
CA TRP A 21 -25.63 13.36 -7.95
C TRP A 21 -26.52 13.67 -6.70
N ARG A 22 -27.44 14.66 -6.66
CA ARG A 22 -27.59 15.82 -7.58
C ARG A 22 -26.59 16.93 -7.15
N ARG A 23 -26.06 17.78 -8.07
CA ARG A 23 -25.10 18.85 -7.73
C ARG A 23 -23.91 18.28 -6.90
N ALA A 24 -23.22 17.34 -7.54
CA ALA A 24 -22.68 16.09 -6.97
C ALA A 24 -21.76 16.24 -5.73
N ALA A 25 -22.15 15.82 -4.53
CA ALA A 25 -23.48 15.43 -4.05
C ALA A 25 -23.90 16.40 -2.94
N LEU A 26 -24.64 17.45 -3.35
CA LEU A 26 -24.98 18.67 -2.59
C LEU A 26 -23.94 19.08 -1.53
N SER A 27 -22.76 19.46 -2.02
CA SER A 27 -21.62 19.94 -1.21
C SER A 27 -21.15 18.93 -0.15
N LEU A 28 -21.38 17.63 -0.42
CA LEU A 28 -21.18 16.47 0.45
C LEU A 28 -21.55 16.78 1.93
N TYR A 29 -22.87 16.85 2.13
CA TYR A 29 -23.61 16.84 3.39
C TYR A 29 -23.73 18.16 4.18
N ALA A 30 -24.40 19.14 3.58
CA ALA A 30 -24.99 20.27 4.33
C ALA A 30 -26.19 19.85 5.22
N THR A 31 -25.96 19.17 6.36
CA THR A 31 -26.99 19.07 7.41
C THR A 31 -27.05 20.37 8.22
N ARG A 32 -28.18 21.07 8.06
CA ARG A 32 -28.52 22.31 8.78
C ARG A 32 -28.68 22.03 10.28
N THR A 33 -27.60 22.11 11.04
CA THR A 33 -27.66 22.18 12.51
C THR A 33 -27.80 23.64 12.92
N GLU A 34 -28.96 24.00 13.47
CA GLU A 34 -29.04 25.19 14.32
C GLU A 34 -28.04 25.00 15.47
N ASP A 35 -27.13 25.96 15.66
CA ASP A 35 -26.32 25.97 16.87
C ASP A 35 -27.22 26.27 18.06
N LYS A 36 -27.66 25.21 18.75
CA LYS A 36 -28.49 25.30 19.96
C LYS A 36 -27.76 25.91 21.15
N ARG A 37 -26.50 26.34 21.01
CA ARG A 37 -25.89 27.35 21.88
C ARG A 37 -26.65 28.66 21.70
N LYS A 38 -27.76 28.78 22.45
CA LYS A 38 -28.56 30.00 22.58
C LYS A 38 -27.63 31.20 22.62
N ALA A 39 -27.74 32.07 21.62
CA ALA A 39 -27.16 33.40 21.69
C ALA A 39 -27.71 34.06 22.96
N ARG A 40 -26.84 34.31 23.95
CA ARG A 40 -27.11 35.25 25.03
C ARG A 40 -27.37 36.60 24.35
N GLY A 41 -28.65 36.96 24.16
CA GLY A 41 -29.05 38.16 23.40
C GLY A 41 -29.99 37.95 22.21
N GLY A 42 -30.55 36.75 21.99
CA GLY A 42 -31.82 36.59 21.24
C GLY A 42 -31.81 36.89 19.72
N ARG A 43 -30.67 37.12 19.08
CA ARG A 43 -30.57 37.17 17.61
C ARG A 43 -30.64 35.75 17.03
N LYS A 44 -31.41 35.56 15.95
CA LYS A 44 -31.45 34.31 15.17
C LYS A 44 -30.02 33.93 14.78
N GLY A 45 -29.63 32.68 15.03
CA GLY A 45 -28.30 32.18 14.70
C GLY A 45 -28.02 32.31 13.20
N ARG A 46 -26.79 32.72 12.84
CA ARG A 46 -26.36 32.64 11.44
C ARG A 46 -26.27 31.17 11.03
N VAL A 47 -26.75 30.85 9.84
CA VAL A 47 -26.60 29.52 9.26
C VAL A 47 -25.15 29.36 8.83
N HIS A 48 -24.47 28.35 9.38
CA HIS A 48 -23.10 27.97 8.99
C HIS A 48 -23.13 26.62 8.27
N TYR A 49 -22.49 26.55 7.11
CA TYR A 49 -22.40 25.34 6.28
C TYR A 49 -21.12 24.58 6.61
N ARG A 50 -21.21 23.25 6.87
CA ARG A 50 -20.10 22.46 7.45
C ARG A 50 -19.67 21.24 6.63
N GLY A 51 -20.56 20.65 5.83
CA GLY A 51 -20.35 19.37 5.14
C GLY A 51 -19.12 19.29 4.24
N LEU A 52 -18.87 20.32 3.43
CA LEU A 52 -17.73 20.28 2.51
C LEU A 52 -16.38 20.33 3.25
N PHE A 53 -16.26 21.06 4.37
CA PHE A 53 -15.05 21.03 5.21
C PHE A 53 -14.82 19.63 5.80
N ASP A 54 -15.87 18.99 6.33
CA ASP A 54 -15.76 17.66 6.92
C ASP A 54 -15.46 16.60 5.84
N THR A 55 -16.09 16.70 4.66
CA THR A 55 -15.80 15.83 3.50
C THR A 55 -14.38 16.01 3.00
N VAL A 56 -13.95 17.27 2.83
CA VAL A 56 -12.55 17.60 2.56
C VAL A 56 -11.68 16.95 3.63
N SER A 57 -11.99 17.04 4.93
CA SER A 57 -11.26 16.39 6.05
C SER A 57 -11.25 14.84 6.03
N THR A 58 -12.06 14.22 5.16
CA THR A 58 -12.17 12.76 4.94
C THR A 58 -11.68 12.28 3.58
N ILE A 59 -11.17 13.19 2.73
CA ILE A 59 -10.20 12.83 1.67
C ILE A 59 -9.11 11.96 2.32
N ASN A 60 -8.45 11.10 1.54
CA ASN A 60 -7.33 10.29 2.03
C ASN A 60 -6.06 11.14 2.32
N TRP A 61 -6.17 12.00 3.31
CA TRP A 61 -5.10 12.71 3.98
C TRP A 61 -4.18 11.78 4.75
N ASP A 62 -4.30 10.44 4.68
CA ASP A 62 -3.22 9.62 5.25
C ASP A 62 -1.89 9.97 4.57
N PHE A 63 -1.88 10.59 3.37
CA PHE A 63 -0.71 11.26 2.80
C PHE A 63 -0.40 12.64 3.41
N THR A 64 -1.29 13.64 3.44
CA THR A 64 -0.93 14.97 3.99
C THR A 64 -0.75 14.97 5.51
N ARG A 65 -1.50 14.12 6.22
CA ARG A 65 -1.19 13.76 7.61
C ARG A 65 0.10 12.98 7.68
N PHE A 66 0.42 12.04 6.78
CA PHE A 66 1.77 11.43 6.77
C PHE A 66 2.87 12.48 6.56
N VAL A 67 2.71 13.44 5.66
CA VAL A 67 3.61 14.59 5.47
C VAL A 67 3.81 15.35 6.79
N ALA A 68 2.73 15.62 7.54
CA ALA A 68 2.80 16.29 8.85
C ALA A 68 3.19 15.37 10.04
N HIS A 69 3.10 14.05 9.91
CA HIS A 69 3.16 13.06 11.02
C HIS A 69 4.32 12.06 10.84
N ALA A 70 5.02 12.09 9.70
CA ALA A 70 6.34 11.49 9.48
C ALA A 70 7.34 11.98 10.53
N LEU A 71 7.11 13.19 11.06
CA LEU A 71 7.74 13.81 12.23
C LEU A 71 7.64 13.01 13.55
N THR A 72 7.15 11.77 13.57
CA THR A 72 6.96 10.97 14.80
C THR A 72 7.14 9.44 14.64
N VAL A 73 7.35 8.94 13.43
CA VAL A 73 7.43 7.48 13.14
C VAL A 73 8.67 7.10 12.32
N VAL A 74 9.34 8.11 11.75
CA VAL A 74 10.66 7.98 11.15
C VAL A 74 11.70 7.98 12.29
N PRO A 75 12.68 7.06 12.32
CA PRO A 75 13.73 7.10 13.35
C PRO A 75 14.61 8.36 13.19
N ASP A 76 15.18 8.82 14.31
CA ASP A 76 15.85 10.13 14.40
C ASP A 76 17.01 10.33 13.41
N ASP A 77 17.61 9.25 12.88
CA ASP A 77 18.70 9.28 11.91
C ASP A 77 18.26 9.62 10.46
N VAL A 78 16.97 9.54 10.14
CA VAL A 78 16.42 9.85 8.81
C VAL A 78 15.58 11.14 8.81
N TYR A 79 15.17 11.64 9.99
CA TYR A 79 14.35 12.84 10.15
C TYR A 79 14.87 14.09 9.39
N PRO A 80 16.18 14.44 9.43
CA PRO A 80 16.69 15.63 8.74
C PRO A 80 16.59 15.55 7.21
N ARG A 81 16.44 14.33 6.65
CA ARG A 81 16.39 14.10 5.19
C ARG A 81 15.01 14.39 4.61
N PHE A 82 13.94 14.14 5.38
CA PHE A 82 12.57 14.45 4.98
C PHE A 82 12.21 15.94 5.15
N GLY A 83 12.94 16.70 5.98
CA GLY A 83 12.69 18.13 6.20
C GLY A 83 12.59 18.94 4.91
N LYS A 84 13.52 18.74 3.97
CA LYS A 84 13.57 19.49 2.69
C LYS A 84 12.33 19.34 1.80
N LEU A 85 11.66 18.19 1.84
CA LEU A 85 10.40 17.96 1.11
C LEU A 85 9.26 18.83 1.67
N PHE A 86 9.40 19.36 2.89
CA PHE A 86 8.36 20.09 3.63
C PHE A 86 8.78 21.51 4.08
N ASP A 87 10.07 21.87 3.93
CA ASP A 87 10.59 23.23 4.11
C ASP A 87 10.15 24.15 2.96
N TYR A 88 10.06 23.62 1.73
CA TYR A 88 9.19 24.22 0.72
C TYR A 88 7.76 24.02 1.18
N ASP A 89 7.00 25.12 1.28
CA ASP A 89 5.72 25.13 1.98
C ASP A 89 4.60 24.51 1.14
N LEU A 90 4.76 23.21 0.86
CA LEU A 90 3.79 22.36 0.19
C LEU A 90 2.41 22.58 0.79
N ARG A 91 2.26 22.84 2.10
CA ARG A 91 0.98 23.12 2.79
C ARG A 91 0.17 24.27 2.19
N GLN A 92 0.78 25.23 1.49
CA GLN A 92 0.08 26.28 0.72
C GLN A 92 -0.74 25.65 -0.42
N TYR A 93 -0.15 24.70 -1.14
CA TYR A 93 -0.73 23.99 -2.28
C TYR A 93 -1.39 22.64 -1.88
N LEU A 94 -1.01 22.08 -0.73
CA LEU A 94 -1.46 20.87 -0.03
C LEU A 94 -2.45 21.19 1.12
N LEU A 95 -3.03 22.38 1.08
CA LEU A 95 -4.39 22.61 1.56
C LEU A 95 -4.55 22.74 3.09
N LEU A 96 -3.49 23.06 3.84
CA LEU A 96 -3.54 23.15 5.31
C LEU A 96 -2.85 24.40 5.85
N GLY A 97 -3.56 25.08 6.76
CA GLY A 97 -3.05 26.09 7.67
C GLY A 97 -2.51 25.49 8.95
N ASP A 98 -1.95 26.35 9.79
CA ASP A 98 -1.25 25.96 11.01
C ASP A 98 -2.21 25.34 12.06
N ASP A 99 -3.52 25.56 11.90
CA ASP A 99 -4.62 24.98 12.68
C ASP A 99 -5.31 23.78 11.99
N ASN A 100 -4.73 23.24 10.91
CA ASN A 100 -5.29 22.21 10.02
C ASN A 100 -6.57 22.60 9.26
N ARG A 101 -6.88 23.90 9.11
CA ARG A 101 -7.95 24.36 8.20
C ARG A 101 -7.42 24.68 6.80
N PRO A 102 -8.24 24.63 5.74
CA PRO A 102 -7.81 25.07 4.41
C PRO A 102 -7.32 26.53 4.38
N ARG A 103 -6.12 26.75 3.81
CA ARG A 103 -5.63 28.09 3.46
C ARG A 103 -6.39 28.66 2.26
N GLU A 104 -6.59 29.96 2.24
CA GLU A 104 -7.13 30.69 1.08
C GLU A 104 -6.19 30.54 -0.14
N GLY A 105 -6.76 30.47 -1.36
CA GLY A 105 -5.98 30.25 -2.59
C GLY A 105 -5.42 28.83 -2.79
N SER A 106 -5.80 27.86 -1.95
CA SER A 106 -5.33 26.46 -2.04
C SER A 106 -6.23 25.60 -2.93
N ALA A 107 -5.72 24.51 -3.52
CA ALA A 107 -6.47 23.63 -4.44
C ALA A 107 -7.77 23.00 -3.86
N VAL A 108 -7.99 23.01 -2.54
CA VAL A 108 -9.23 22.57 -1.88
C VAL A 108 -10.23 23.71 -1.79
N VAL A 109 -9.76 24.95 -1.64
CA VAL A 109 -10.59 26.14 -1.77
C VAL A 109 -11.01 26.26 -3.24
N GLU A 110 -10.08 26.09 -4.17
CA GLU A 110 -10.41 26.01 -5.60
C GLU A 110 -11.38 24.86 -5.90
N LEU A 111 -11.12 23.63 -5.41
CA LEU A 111 -12.03 22.50 -5.61
C LEU A 111 -13.41 22.75 -4.99
N ARG A 112 -13.49 23.36 -3.80
CA ARG A 112 -14.74 23.78 -3.19
C ARG A 112 -15.49 24.77 -4.08
N ASP A 113 -14.80 25.79 -4.56
CA ASP A 113 -15.41 26.91 -5.28
C ASP A 113 -15.83 26.45 -6.70
N ARG A 114 -15.05 25.57 -7.33
CA ARG A 114 -15.43 24.84 -8.56
C ARG A 114 -16.62 23.91 -8.35
N LEU A 115 -16.67 23.14 -7.25
CA LEU A 115 -17.83 22.33 -6.90
C LEU A 115 -19.06 23.22 -6.62
N GLN A 116 -18.88 24.40 -6.03
CA GLN A 116 -19.96 25.36 -5.79
C GLN A 116 -20.47 25.98 -7.10
N ALA A 117 -19.60 26.29 -8.06
CA ALA A 117 -20.01 26.73 -9.40
C ALA A 117 -20.85 25.66 -10.13
N ILE A 118 -20.53 24.37 -9.98
CA ILE A 118 -21.36 23.25 -10.47
C ILE A 118 -22.73 23.20 -9.74
N VAL A 119 -22.77 23.52 -8.44
CA VAL A 119 -24.01 23.56 -7.64
C VAL A 119 -24.91 24.75 -8.04
N ASP A 120 -24.32 25.90 -8.35
CA ASP A 120 -25.01 27.15 -8.67
C ASP A 120 -25.43 27.26 -10.14
N ALA A 121 -24.82 26.47 -11.02
CA ALA A 121 -25.29 26.28 -12.38
C ALA A 121 -26.74 25.77 -12.41
N THR A 122 -27.56 26.40 -13.26
CA THR A 122 -28.90 25.92 -13.61
C THR A 122 -28.81 24.96 -14.79
N GLU A 123 -29.69 23.96 -14.76
CA GLU A 123 -29.87 22.91 -15.79
C GLU A 123 -29.83 23.47 -17.23
N ASP A 124 -30.54 24.57 -17.50
CA ASP A 124 -30.61 25.23 -18.82
C ASP A 124 -29.29 25.87 -19.30
N GLY A 125 -28.28 26.00 -18.43
CA GLY A 125 -27.02 26.66 -18.73
C GLY A 125 -25.85 25.71 -19.03
N LEU A 126 -25.93 24.43 -18.65
CA LEU A 126 -24.83 23.49 -18.81
C LEU A 126 -24.72 23.01 -20.26
N ARG A 127 -23.54 23.17 -20.86
CA ARG A 127 -23.24 22.69 -22.22
C ARG A 127 -22.38 21.43 -22.14
N ALA A 128 -22.81 20.33 -22.75
CA ALA A 128 -22.07 19.07 -22.76
C ALA A 128 -21.63 18.64 -24.18
N GLU A 129 -20.37 18.29 -24.35
CA GLU A 129 -19.77 17.79 -25.60
C GLU A 129 -19.20 16.36 -25.41
N LYS A 130 -19.39 15.48 -26.39
CA LYS A 130 -18.76 14.15 -26.40
C LYS A 130 -17.39 14.21 -27.07
N LYS A 131 -16.35 13.64 -26.46
CA LYS A 131 -15.04 13.43 -27.08
C LYS A 131 -14.60 11.99 -26.87
N GLY A 132 -14.84 11.14 -27.87
CA GLY A 132 -14.57 9.71 -27.81
C GLY A 132 -15.39 8.99 -26.72
N LYS A 133 -14.71 8.43 -25.72
CA LYS A 133 -15.32 7.74 -24.57
C LYS A 133 -15.63 8.66 -23.37
N VAL A 134 -15.29 9.95 -23.45
CA VAL A 134 -15.48 10.91 -22.35
C VAL A 134 -16.43 12.06 -22.74
N TRP A 135 -16.96 12.73 -21.72
CA TRP A 135 -17.85 13.88 -21.82
C TRP A 135 -17.17 15.10 -21.22
N HIS A 136 -17.23 16.23 -21.93
CA HIS A 136 -16.76 17.53 -21.46
C HIS A 136 -17.99 18.37 -21.12
N VAL A 137 -18.15 18.73 -19.84
CA VAL A 137 -19.30 19.49 -19.34
C VAL A 137 -18.83 20.89 -18.94
N TYR A 138 -19.28 21.89 -19.68
CA TYR A 138 -18.94 23.31 -19.53
C TYR A 138 -19.94 24.01 -18.63
N ILE A 139 -19.44 24.80 -17.68
CA ILE A 139 -20.24 25.48 -16.66
C ILE A 139 -20.45 26.95 -17.08
N PRO A 140 -21.66 27.53 -16.88
CA PRO A 140 -21.92 28.92 -17.23
C PRO A 140 -20.92 29.89 -16.59
N ARG A 141 -20.36 30.80 -17.41
CA ARG A 141 -19.44 31.87 -16.99
C ARG A 141 -18.06 31.41 -16.48
N GLU A 142 -17.81 30.10 -16.45
CA GLU A 142 -16.50 29.51 -16.14
C GLU A 142 -15.67 29.31 -17.42
N ASN A 143 -14.33 29.37 -17.30
CA ASN A 143 -13.40 29.11 -18.40
C ASN A 143 -12.88 27.67 -18.45
N TRP A 144 -13.32 26.81 -17.52
CA TRP A 144 -12.93 25.41 -17.38
C TRP A 144 -14.13 24.48 -17.61
N HIS A 145 -13.88 23.17 -17.68
CA HIS A 145 -14.91 22.16 -17.89
C HIS A 145 -14.60 20.88 -17.12
N VAL A 146 -15.65 20.16 -16.74
CA VAL A 146 -15.58 18.86 -16.07
C VAL A 146 -15.42 17.75 -17.10
N ILE A 147 -14.60 16.73 -16.80
CA ILE A 147 -14.49 15.53 -17.65
C ILE A 147 -15.20 14.35 -16.97
N ALA A 148 -16.31 13.89 -17.53
CA ALA A 148 -17.08 12.75 -17.02
C ALA A 148 -16.93 11.52 -17.92
N HIS A 149 -16.71 10.34 -17.34
CA HIS A 149 -16.63 9.09 -18.10
C HIS A 149 -17.12 7.89 -17.29
N LYS A 150 -17.48 6.80 -17.98
CA LYS A 150 -18.04 5.59 -17.38
C LYS A 150 -17.23 4.37 -17.83
N PRO A 151 -16.23 3.92 -17.05
CA PRO A 151 -15.34 2.82 -17.47
C PRO A 151 -16.03 1.44 -17.47
N THR A 152 -17.00 1.22 -16.57
CA THR A 152 -17.80 -0.03 -16.50
C THR A 152 -19.22 0.26 -16.00
N TYR A 153 -19.43 0.39 -14.69
CA TYR A 153 -20.77 0.49 -14.08
C TYR A 153 -21.07 1.85 -13.47
N ASP A 154 -20.05 2.55 -12.98
CA ASP A 154 -20.16 3.85 -12.31
C ASP A 154 -19.61 4.99 -13.17
N TRP A 155 -20.12 6.20 -12.94
CA TRP A 155 -19.53 7.42 -13.50
C TRP A 155 -18.37 7.92 -12.63
N ILE A 156 -17.35 8.44 -13.30
CA ILE A 156 -16.20 9.11 -12.70
C ILE A 156 -16.12 10.51 -13.29
N VAL A 157 -16.13 11.51 -12.41
CA VAL A 157 -16.21 12.93 -12.74
C VAL A 157 -14.95 13.64 -12.26
N HIS A 158 -14.20 14.19 -13.21
CA HIS A 158 -12.96 14.93 -12.99
C HIS A 158 -13.26 16.43 -12.99
N VAL A 159 -13.15 17.07 -11.84
CA VAL A 159 -13.13 18.53 -11.69
C VAL A 159 -11.68 18.97 -11.84
N PRO A 160 -11.27 19.66 -12.92
CA PRO A 160 -9.88 20.05 -13.11
C PRO A 160 -9.42 21.00 -12.00
N LEU A 161 -8.14 20.92 -11.66
CA LEU A 161 -7.46 21.84 -10.76
C LEU A 161 -6.16 22.23 -11.45
N GLU A 162 -6.15 23.39 -12.08
CA GLU A 162 -5.00 23.87 -12.86
C GLU A 162 -4.13 24.78 -11.99
N GLY A 163 -2.80 24.73 -12.17
CA GLY A 163 -1.85 25.63 -11.51
C GLY A 163 -1.33 25.21 -10.13
N PHE A 164 -1.78 24.10 -9.55
CA PHE A 164 -1.32 23.62 -8.24
C PHE A 164 -0.14 22.65 -8.36
N TRP A 165 1.02 23.19 -8.74
CA TRP A 165 2.28 22.46 -8.90
C TRP A 165 3.37 23.06 -8.02
N THR A 166 4.36 22.23 -7.68
CA THR A 166 5.54 22.63 -6.92
C THR A 166 6.74 21.80 -7.32
N GLU A 167 7.86 22.48 -7.55
CA GLU A 167 9.18 21.88 -7.63
C GLU A 167 9.61 21.47 -6.20
N THR A 168 10.27 20.32 -6.06
CA THR A 168 10.83 19.84 -4.79
C THR A 168 11.93 18.80 -5.03
N SER A 169 12.59 18.35 -3.96
CA SER A 169 13.55 17.23 -3.99
C SER A 169 13.00 16.06 -3.18
N PHE A 170 13.14 14.84 -3.69
CA PHE A 170 12.76 13.65 -2.94
C PHE A 170 14.00 12.97 -2.33
N PRO A 171 14.07 12.81 -0.99
CA PRO A 171 15.26 12.30 -0.35
C PRO A 171 15.54 10.84 -0.74
N GLU A 172 16.80 10.45 -0.65
CA GLU A 172 17.24 9.07 -0.86
C GLU A 172 16.84 8.18 0.33
N VAL A 173 15.56 7.78 0.36
CA VAL A 173 14.97 6.95 1.43
C VAL A 173 15.54 5.53 1.44
N LEU A 174 15.99 5.04 0.28
CA LEU A 174 16.54 3.70 0.08
C LEU A 174 18.09 3.70 -0.03
N ALA A 175 18.79 4.67 0.56
CA ALA A 175 20.24 4.88 0.40
C ALA A 175 21.16 3.71 0.82
N ARG A 176 20.62 2.63 1.42
CA ARG A 176 21.34 1.40 1.77
C ARG A 176 20.92 0.20 0.91
N THR A 177 19.89 0.36 0.07
CA THR A 177 19.44 -0.62 -0.91
C THR A 177 20.41 -0.65 -2.08
N SER A 178 20.86 -1.84 -2.48
CA SER A 178 21.84 -1.96 -3.57
C SER A 178 21.27 -1.45 -4.91
N PRO A 179 22.11 -0.87 -5.80
CA PRO A 179 21.65 -0.35 -7.09
C PRO A 179 20.89 -1.37 -7.96
N ASP A 180 21.24 -2.66 -7.88
CA ASP A 180 20.52 -3.71 -8.61
C ASP A 180 19.11 -3.95 -8.06
N VAL A 181 18.93 -3.91 -6.75
CA VAL A 181 17.61 -4.00 -6.12
C VAL A 181 16.80 -2.74 -6.42
N LEU A 182 17.42 -1.56 -6.41
CA LEU A 182 16.76 -0.31 -6.82
C LEU A 182 16.26 -0.38 -8.27
N ARG A 183 17.11 -0.79 -9.21
CA ARG A 183 16.73 -0.99 -10.63
C ARG A 183 15.61 -2.02 -10.81
N SER A 184 15.60 -3.09 -10.03
CA SER A 184 14.49 -4.05 -9.99
C SER A 184 13.18 -3.39 -9.51
N LEU A 185 13.22 -2.61 -8.41
CA LEU A 185 12.05 -1.88 -7.89
C LEU A 185 11.50 -0.88 -8.91
N GLN A 186 12.37 -0.10 -9.54
CA GLN A 186 12.05 0.83 -10.62
C GLN A 186 11.38 0.12 -11.80
N ARG A 187 11.92 -1.02 -12.25
CA ARG A 187 11.37 -1.82 -13.35
C ARG A 187 9.92 -2.20 -13.10
N GLY A 188 9.56 -2.69 -11.91
CA GLY A 188 8.18 -3.07 -11.61
C GLY A 188 7.18 -1.90 -11.61
N TRP A 189 7.62 -0.70 -11.19
CA TRP A 189 6.83 0.52 -11.33
C TRP A 189 6.70 0.96 -12.79
N ILE A 190 7.78 0.94 -13.56
CA ILE A 190 7.78 1.24 -15.02
C ILE A 190 6.84 0.29 -15.77
N LEU A 191 6.74 -0.97 -15.35
CA LEU A 191 5.84 -1.96 -15.95
C LEU A 191 4.35 -1.78 -15.58
N THR A 192 4.02 -0.89 -14.63
CA THR A 192 2.64 -0.66 -14.13
C THR A 192 2.21 0.81 -14.25
N ASP A 193 2.26 1.60 -13.18
CA ASP A 193 1.72 2.97 -13.15
C ASP A 193 2.67 4.05 -13.71
N VAL A 194 3.97 3.75 -13.84
CA VAL A 194 5.00 4.74 -14.21
C VAL A 194 5.28 4.74 -15.71
N THR A 195 5.32 5.92 -16.30
CA THR A 195 5.75 6.18 -17.67
C THR A 195 7.22 6.61 -17.66
N PRO A 196 8.14 5.87 -18.32
CA PRO A 196 9.54 6.25 -18.41
C PRO A 196 9.77 7.43 -19.38
N PRO A 197 10.96 8.04 -19.39
CA PRO A 197 11.35 9.02 -20.40
C PRO A 197 11.21 8.43 -21.81
N HIS A 198 10.52 9.13 -22.71
CA HIS A 198 10.22 8.62 -24.05
C HIS A 198 10.00 9.76 -25.07
N GLY A 199 10.59 9.61 -26.25
CA GLY A 199 10.42 10.55 -27.37
C GLY A 199 10.93 11.96 -27.03
N ARG A 200 10.00 12.90 -26.79
CA ARG A 200 10.31 14.29 -26.42
C ARG A 200 10.26 14.55 -24.91
N TYR A 201 9.90 13.57 -24.10
CA TYR A 201 9.80 13.65 -22.65
C TYR A 201 11.06 13.04 -22.02
N SER A 202 11.87 13.87 -21.35
CA SER A 202 13.09 13.47 -20.64
C SER A 202 12.85 13.03 -19.18
N ASP A 203 11.60 13.13 -18.74
CA ASP A 203 11.12 12.98 -17.38
C ASP A 203 10.32 11.67 -17.19
N ILE A 204 10.44 11.07 -16.01
CA ILE A 204 9.55 9.99 -15.57
C ILE A 204 8.23 10.62 -15.16
N LYS A 205 7.10 10.04 -15.58
CA LYS A 205 5.76 10.53 -15.20
C LYS A 205 4.90 9.47 -14.57
N PHE A 206 4.17 9.82 -13.51
CA PHE A 206 3.04 9.03 -13.06
C PHE A 206 1.94 9.92 -12.49
N GLY A 207 0.70 9.43 -12.54
CA GLY A 207 -0.45 10.08 -11.92
C GLY A 207 -1.25 9.06 -11.11
N THR A 208 -1.80 9.48 -9.98
CA THR A 208 -2.50 8.56 -9.08
C THR A 208 -3.57 9.26 -8.25
N THR A 209 -4.66 8.56 -7.95
CA THR A 209 -5.65 8.94 -6.92
C THR A 209 -5.38 8.25 -5.57
N GLN A 210 -4.43 7.31 -5.54
CA GLN A 210 -4.07 6.53 -4.37
C GLN A 210 -2.87 7.18 -3.67
N SER A 211 -3.15 7.98 -2.65
CA SER A 211 -2.15 8.83 -2.00
C SER A 211 -0.96 8.07 -1.36
N TRP A 212 -1.11 6.77 -1.10
CA TRP A 212 -0.03 5.88 -0.65
C TRP A 212 0.98 5.52 -1.76
N GLN A 213 0.61 5.63 -3.03
CA GLN A 213 1.50 5.32 -4.16
C GLN A 213 2.59 6.38 -4.31
N LEU A 214 2.32 7.68 -4.08
CA LEU A 214 3.33 8.76 -4.21
C LEU A 214 4.64 8.43 -3.47
N PRO A 215 4.66 8.25 -2.14
CA PRO A 215 5.91 7.96 -1.42
C PRO A 215 6.48 6.59 -1.79
N SER A 216 5.65 5.61 -2.19
CA SER A 216 6.11 4.28 -2.61
C SER A 216 6.87 4.34 -3.93
N THR A 217 6.37 5.10 -4.91
CA THR A 217 7.02 5.28 -6.21
C THR A 217 8.23 6.20 -6.09
N LEU A 218 8.10 7.35 -5.42
CA LEU A 218 9.19 8.32 -5.26
C LEU A 218 10.40 7.73 -4.51
N ALA A 219 10.21 6.84 -3.54
CA ALA A 219 11.31 6.14 -2.88
C ALA A 219 12.17 5.28 -3.83
N THR A 220 11.65 4.90 -4.99
CA THR A 220 12.39 4.14 -6.02
C THR A 220 13.04 5.03 -7.09
N PHE A 221 12.69 6.32 -7.12
CA PHE A 221 13.22 7.31 -8.05
C PHE A 221 13.72 8.56 -7.31
N PRO A 222 14.78 8.44 -6.47
CA PRO A 222 15.35 9.58 -5.76
C PRO A 222 15.88 10.62 -6.75
N SER A 223 15.46 11.88 -6.61
CA SER A 223 15.92 12.98 -7.46
C SER A 223 15.87 14.30 -6.70
N ASP A 224 16.86 15.16 -6.97
CA ASP A 224 16.90 16.52 -6.47
C ASP A 224 15.87 17.44 -7.17
N HIS A 225 15.25 17.00 -8.26
CA HIS A 225 14.25 17.76 -9.02
C HIS A 225 13.04 16.89 -9.37
N VAL A 226 11.96 17.12 -8.63
CA VAL A 226 10.65 16.46 -8.74
C VAL A 226 9.56 17.52 -8.78
N ASP A 227 8.75 17.53 -9.84
CA ASP A 227 7.51 18.30 -9.87
C ASP A 227 6.38 17.43 -9.32
N ILE A 228 5.67 17.93 -8.31
CA ILE A 228 4.45 17.29 -7.79
C ILE A 228 3.29 18.27 -7.96
N GLY A 229 2.15 17.79 -8.45
CA GLY A 229 0.98 18.62 -8.65
C GLY A 229 -0.33 17.92 -8.36
N VAL A 230 -1.35 18.72 -8.07
CA VAL A 230 -2.76 18.32 -8.08
C VAL A 230 -3.35 18.74 -9.42
N THR A 231 -3.92 17.79 -10.17
CA THR A 231 -4.48 18.07 -11.51
C THR A 231 -5.99 17.95 -11.59
N ALA A 232 -6.63 17.22 -10.66
CA ALA A 232 -8.09 17.16 -10.57
C ALA A 232 -8.59 16.69 -9.20
N GLY A 233 -9.78 17.14 -8.82
CA GLY A 233 -10.65 16.42 -7.88
C GLY A 233 -11.44 15.34 -8.63
N ILE A 234 -11.41 14.10 -8.14
CA ILE A 234 -12.07 12.95 -8.75
C ILE A 234 -13.23 12.50 -7.87
N LEU A 235 -14.44 12.68 -8.36
CA LEU A 235 -15.66 12.12 -7.78
C LEU A 235 -15.92 10.76 -8.44
N GLY A 236 -15.89 9.69 -7.65
CA GLY A 236 -16.31 8.34 -8.06
C GLY A 236 -17.41 7.81 -7.14
N SER A 237 -17.91 6.61 -7.42
CA SER A 237 -19.01 5.98 -6.65
C SER A 237 -18.71 5.79 -5.16
N THR A 238 -17.45 5.70 -4.77
CA THR A 238 -17.02 5.52 -3.36
C THR A 238 -16.61 6.82 -2.66
N GLY A 239 -16.66 7.99 -3.32
CA GLY A 239 -16.36 9.29 -2.72
C GLY A 239 -15.42 10.20 -3.52
N LEU A 240 -14.98 11.29 -2.88
CA LEU A 240 -14.04 12.26 -3.43
C LEU A 240 -12.59 11.84 -3.18
N SER A 241 -11.75 11.91 -4.22
CA SER A 241 -10.30 11.73 -4.15
C SER A 241 -9.59 12.85 -4.91
N ILE A 242 -8.27 13.00 -4.70
CA ILE A 242 -7.43 13.96 -5.42
C ILE A 242 -6.56 13.18 -6.41
N LYS A 243 -6.55 13.60 -7.68
CA LYS A 243 -5.58 13.12 -8.66
C LYS A 243 -4.29 13.93 -8.54
N TRP A 244 -3.25 13.23 -8.13
CA TRP A 244 -1.87 13.68 -8.17
C TRP A 244 -1.27 13.41 -9.54
N GLU A 245 -0.32 14.24 -9.93
CA GLU A 245 0.57 14.01 -11.06
C GLU A 245 1.99 14.39 -10.64
N VAL A 246 2.96 13.62 -11.10
CA VAL A 246 4.36 13.71 -10.67
C VAL A 246 5.25 13.56 -11.90
N SER A 247 6.20 14.48 -12.05
CA SER A 247 7.30 14.40 -13.02
C SER A 247 8.64 14.34 -12.29
N ILE A 248 9.51 13.41 -12.63
CA ILE A 248 10.83 13.21 -12.00
C ILE A 248 11.90 13.43 -13.07
N HIS A 249 12.75 14.43 -12.85
CA HIS A 249 13.80 14.83 -13.80
C HIS A 249 15.11 14.07 -13.52
N GLY A 250 16.01 14.06 -14.52
CA GLY A 250 17.35 13.47 -14.43
C GLY A 250 17.51 12.03 -14.92
N TYR A 251 16.42 11.36 -15.29
CA TYR A 251 16.41 9.91 -15.56
C TYR A 251 16.52 9.49 -17.04
N ALA A 252 16.66 10.45 -17.97
CA ALA A 252 16.66 10.17 -19.41
C ALA A 252 17.72 9.15 -19.84
N ASP A 253 18.94 9.26 -19.31
CA ASP A 253 20.06 8.37 -19.66
C ASP A 253 19.98 7.03 -18.91
N GLU A 254 19.73 7.06 -17.58
CA GLU A 254 19.64 5.85 -16.73
C GLU A 254 18.51 4.91 -17.19
N LEU A 255 17.38 5.47 -17.62
CA LEU A 255 16.21 4.72 -18.08
C LEU A 255 16.04 4.70 -19.60
N GLY A 256 17.10 5.01 -20.37
CA GLY A 256 17.07 4.93 -21.83
C GLY A 256 16.61 3.57 -22.36
N TRP A 257 16.96 2.49 -21.65
CA TRP A 257 16.50 1.11 -21.92
C TRP A 257 14.98 0.93 -21.79
N ALA A 258 14.33 1.73 -20.95
CA ALA A 258 12.89 1.67 -20.69
C ALA A 258 12.06 2.54 -21.64
N SER A 259 12.69 3.40 -22.46
CA SER A 259 11.99 4.35 -23.35
C SER A 259 11.01 3.69 -24.33
N GLY A 260 11.24 2.43 -24.72
CA GLY A 260 10.33 1.62 -25.54
C GLY A 260 9.21 0.91 -24.78
N LEU A 261 9.20 0.95 -23.44
CA LEU A 261 8.21 0.28 -22.58
C LEU A 261 6.94 1.12 -22.44
N VAL A 262 6.24 1.27 -23.56
CA VAL A 262 4.94 1.94 -23.64
C VAL A 262 3.87 0.98 -24.17
N GLY A 263 2.60 1.26 -23.82
CA GLY A 263 1.43 0.60 -24.41
C GLY A 263 1.48 -0.94 -24.40
N ALA A 264 1.53 -1.54 -25.59
CA ALA A 264 1.52 -2.99 -25.76
C ALA A 264 2.83 -3.66 -25.31
N THR A 265 3.99 -3.06 -25.59
CA THR A 265 5.30 -3.58 -25.21
C THR A 265 5.43 -3.69 -23.69
N LYS A 266 5.00 -2.64 -22.97
CA LYS A 266 4.92 -2.62 -21.50
C LYS A 266 4.07 -3.77 -20.94
N ARG A 267 2.89 -4.02 -21.51
CA ARG A 267 2.02 -5.14 -21.12
C ARG A 267 2.63 -6.51 -21.41
N ALA A 268 3.33 -6.66 -22.54
CA ALA A 268 4.01 -7.90 -22.89
C ALA A 268 5.17 -8.22 -21.91
N GLU A 269 5.99 -7.22 -21.58
CA GLU A 269 7.07 -7.36 -20.58
C GLU A 269 6.53 -7.63 -19.17
N PHE A 270 5.43 -6.98 -18.77
CA PHE A 270 4.77 -7.26 -17.49
C PHE A 270 4.24 -8.69 -17.44
N ARG A 271 3.55 -9.16 -18.50
CA ARG A 271 3.14 -10.58 -18.60
C ARG A 271 4.35 -11.51 -18.49
N ALA A 272 5.42 -11.25 -19.23
CA ALA A 272 6.63 -12.07 -19.21
C ALA A 272 7.33 -12.08 -17.83
N LEU A 273 7.30 -10.98 -17.07
CA LEU A 273 7.74 -10.95 -15.67
C LEU A 273 6.89 -11.88 -14.80
N VAL A 274 5.56 -11.77 -14.89
CA VAL A 274 4.62 -12.59 -14.11
C VAL A 274 4.78 -14.08 -14.43
N GLU A 275 4.88 -14.47 -15.71
CA GLU A 275 5.10 -15.88 -16.11
C GLU A 275 6.46 -16.42 -15.62
N ARG A 276 7.57 -15.70 -15.82
CA ARG A 276 8.90 -16.12 -15.30
C ARG A 276 8.88 -16.26 -13.77
N CYS A 277 8.15 -15.41 -13.06
CA CYS A 277 7.98 -15.54 -11.61
C CYS A 277 7.15 -16.78 -11.21
N LYS A 278 6.14 -17.22 -12.00
CA LYS A 278 5.48 -18.51 -11.76
C LYS A 278 6.48 -19.67 -11.79
N GLU A 279 7.40 -19.62 -12.75
CA GLU A 279 8.48 -20.60 -12.97
C GLU A 279 9.69 -20.41 -12.02
N LEU A 280 9.62 -19.50 -11.05
CA LEU A 280 10.69 -19.14 -10.11
C LEU A 280 11.98 -18.55 -10.75
N ASN A 281 11.94 -18.22 -12.04
CA ASN A 281 13.06 -17.67 -12.82
C ASN A 281 12.91 -16.17 -13.12
N GLY A 282 11.98 -15.48 -12.44
CA GLY A 282 11.66 -14.07 -12.63
C GLY A 282 12.24 -13.14 -11.56
N ASP A 283 12.18 -11.84 -11.80
CA ASP A 283 12.63 -10.83 -10.84
C ASP A 283 11.55 -10.59 -9.76
N SER A 284 11.69 -11.29 -8.64
CA SER A 284 10.81 -11.16 -7.47
C SER A 284 10.71 -9.74 -6.91
N VAL A 285 11.76 -8.92 -7.04
CA VAL A 285 11.77 -7.54 -6.54
C VAL A 285 10.95 -6.64 -7.46
N ALA A 286 11.11 -6.77 -8.78
CA ALA A 286 10.24 -6.08 -9.75
C ALA A 286 8.77 -6.54 -9.63
N LEU A 287 8.53 -7.82 -9.33
CA LEU A 287 7.18 -8.33 -9.07
C LEU A 287 6.52 -7.64 -7.87
N ALA A 288 7.29 -7.27 -6.83
CA ALA A 288 6.75 -6.61 -5.64
C ALA A 288 6.21 -5.21 -5.94
N THR A 289 6.95 -4.38 -6.69
CA THR A 289 6.44 -3.05 -7.11
C THR A 289 5.36 -3.16 -8.17
N ALA A 290 5.43 -4.14 -9.07
CA ALA A 290 4.34 -4.43 -10.01
C ALA A 290 3.04 -4.86 -9.29
N PHE A 291 3.13 -5.59 -8.17
CA PHE A 291 1.96 -5.90 -7.35
C PHE A 291 1.42 -4.66 -6.61
N LEU A 292 2.27 -3.70 -6.24
CA LEU A 292 1.79 -2.42 -5.70
C LEU A 292 1.00 -1.65 -6.75
N GLY A 293 1.47 -1.54 -8.00
CA GLY A 293 0.71 -0.94 -9.09
C GLY A 293 -0.57 -1.70 -9.42
N ASP A 294 -0.44 -2.82 -10.13
CA ASP A 294 -1.55 -3.55 -10.78
C ASP A 294 -1.98 -4.85 -10.04
N GLY A 295 -1.48 -5.09 -8.83
CA GLY A 295 -1.88 -6.25 -8.02
C GLY A 295 -3.28 -6.13 -7.42
N GLU A 296 -4.03 -7.24 -7.39
CA GLU A 296 -5.41 -7.30 -6.88
C GLU A 296 -5.49 -7.91 -5.46
N LEU A 297 -6.49 -7.49 -4.69
CA LEU A 297 -6.60 -7.72 -3.25
C LEU A 297 -7.72 -8.70 -2.87
N GLU A 298 -7.50 -9.99 -3.04
CA GLU A 298 -8.46 -11.04 -2.68
C GLU A 298 -8.46 -11.41 -1.18
N PHE A 299 -8.54 -10.40 -0.31
CA PHE A 299 -8.48 -10.56 1.15
C PHE A 299 -9.53 -11.53 1.73
N PHE A 300 -10.68 -11.66 1.07
CA PHE A 300 -11.81 -12.46 1.57
C PHE A 300 -11.53 -13.98 1.52
N LEU A 301 -10.70 -14.44 0.57
CA LEU A 301 -10.44 -15.87 0.39
C LEU A 301 -9.30 -16.42 1.27
N ARG A 302 -8.48 -15.55 1.89
CA ARG A 302 -7.25 -15.95 2.60
C ARG A 302 -6.37 -16.90 1.78
N LEU A 303 -6.27 -16.64 0.48
CA LEU A 303 -5.40 -17.39 -0.41
C LEU A 303 -4.01 -16.75 -0.41
N ARG A 304 -2.98 -17.58 -0.35
CA ARG A 304 -1.58 -17.14 -0.47
C ARG A 304 -1.18 -16.99 -1.95
N TRP A 305 -2.10 -16.51 -2.78
CA TRP A 305 -1.92 -16.27 -4.20
C TRP A 305 -1.73 -14.77 -4.44
N LEU A 306 -1.11 -14.42 -5.57
CA LEU A 306 -0.94 -13.03 -6.01
C LEU A 306 -1.61 -12.88 -7.37
N TYR A 307 -2.58 -11.97 -7.47
CA TYR A 307 -3.30 -11.66 -8.69
C TYR A 307 -2.81 -10.34 -9.27
N PHE A 308 -2.74 -10.25 -10.59
CA PHE A 308 -2.23 -9.12 -11.35
C PHE A 308 -3.15 -8.82 -12.51
N LYS A 309 -3.46 -7.54 -12.72
CA LYS A 309 -4.26 -7.10 -13.86
C LYS A 309 -3.37 -6.58 -14.99
N VAL A 310 -3.22 -7.36 -16.05
CA VAL A 310 -2.41 -6.98 -17.22
C VAL A 310 -3.33 -6.46 -18.32
N GLY A 311 -3.68 -5.18 -18.24
CA GLY A 311 -4.61 -4.53 -19.18
C GLY A 311 -6.06 -4.97 -18.98
N GLN A 312 -6.49 -6.02 -19.67
CA GLN A 312 -7.83 -6.63 -19.53
C GLN A 312 -7.76 -8.09 -19.04
N GLU A 313 -6.56 -8.66 -18.91
CA GLU A 313 -6.36 -10.02 -18.42
C GLU A 313 -6.10 -10.02 -16.92
N HIS A 314 -6.62 -11.04 -16.23
CA HIS A 314 -6.29 -11.36 -14.85
C HIS A 314 -5.33 -12.55 -14.86
N ILE A 315 -4.14 -12.37 -14.31
CA ILE A 315 -3.10 -13.40 -14.22
C ILE A 315 -2.78 -13.62 -12.75
N TYR A 316 -2.66 -14.88 -12.31
CA TYR A 316 -2.36 -15.21 -10.92
C TYR A 316 -1.11 -16.06 -10.79
N LEU A 317 -0.34 -15.86 -9.72
CA LEU A 317 0.67 -16.80 -9.25
C LEU A 317 0.03 -17.77 -8.25
N PRO A 318 0.17 -19.08 -8.44
CA PRO A 318 -0.29 -20.08 -7.47
C PRO A 318 0.53 -20.00 -6.18
N ALA A 319 0.04 -20.64 -5.11
CA ALA A 319 0.57 -20.47 -3.76
C ALA A 319 2.09 -20.65 -3.66
N GLU A 320 2.65 -21.72 -4.21
CA GLU A 320 4.08 -22.03 -4.10
C GLU A 320 4.94 -20.92 -4.71
N SER A 321 4.69 -20.57 -5.97
CA SER A 321 5.39 -19.49 -6.67
C SER A 321 5.18 -18.14 -6.01
N ALA A 322 3.95 -17.84 -5.58
CA ALA A 322 3.60 -16.60 -4.90
C ALA A 322 4.35 -16.46 -3.56
N ILE A 323 4.41 -17.52 -2.75
CA ILE A 323 5.13 -17.54 -1.47
C ILE A 323 6.63 -17.37 -1.69
N ALA A 324 7.21 -18.12 -2.64
CA ALA A 324 8.64 -18.09 -2.94
C ALA A 324 9.08 -16.70 -3.43
N ASN A 325 8.40 -16.13 -4.43
CA ASN A 325 8.69 -14.78 -4.91
C ASN A 325 8.45 -13.72 -3.82
N ALA A 326 7.36 -13.82 -3.05
CA ALA A 326 7.07 -12.86 -2.00
C ALA A 326 8.15 -12.84 -0.91
N ARG A 327 8.66 -14.02 -0.49
CA ARG A 327 9.79 -14.12 0.46
C ARG A 327 11.07 -13.55 -0.12
N ALA A 328 11.47 -14.00 -1.32
CA ALA A 328 12.69 -13.55 -1.98
C ALA A 328 12.71 -12.02 -2.21
N ALA A 329 11.55 -11.42 -2.52
CA ALA A 329 11.41 -9.98 -2.64
C ALA A 329 11.54 -9.25 -1.30
N VAL A 330 10.95 -9.78 -0.22
CA VAL A 330 11.07 -9.18 1.12
C VAL A 330 12.50 -9.30 1.65
N GLU A 331 13.20 -10.39 1.36
CA GLU A 331 14.60 -10.59 1.76
C GLU A 331 15.54 -9.64 1.00
N ARG A 332 15.39 -9.54 -0.33
CA ARG A 332 16.24 -8.68 -1.19
C ARG A 332 15.93 -7.19 -1.06
N ALA A 333 14.66 -6.82 -0.87
CA ALA A 333 14.20 -5.42 -0.80
C ALA A 333 13.57 -5.08 0.56
N TRP A 334 14.14 -5.61 1.65
CA TRP A 334 13.59 -5.49 2.99
C TRP A 334 13.37 -4.04 3.44
N GLU A 335 14.26 -3.12 3.05
CA GLU A 335 14.15 -1.69 3.35
C GLU A 335 12.93 -1.06 2.71
N TYR A 336 12.70 -1.36 1.42
CA TYR A 336 11.54 -0.88 0.67
C TYR A 336 10.24 -1.46 1.24
N VAL A 337 10.18 -2.76 1.49
CA VAL A 337 9.01 -3.41 2.10
C VAL A 337 8.74 -2.86 3.51
N ALA A 338 9.79 -2.65 4.30
CA ALA A 338 9.71 -2.05 5.63
C ALA A 338 9.21 -0.61 5.54
N PHE A 339 9.73 0.20 4.62
CA PHE A 339 9.28 1.56 4.35
C PHE A 339 7.80 1.58 3.96
N VAL A 340 7.41 0.99 2.82
CA VAL A 340 6.02 0.98 2.34
C VAL A 340 5.07 0.42 3.40
N GLY A 341 5.45 -0.66 4.09
CA GLY A 341 4.68 -1.23 5.19
C GLY A 341 4.46 -0.26 6.36
N LYS A 342 5.53 0.34 6.88
CA LYS A 342 5.51 1.24 8.05
C LYS A 342 4.82 2.56 7.76
N VAL A 343 5.26 3.18 6.68
CA VAL A 343 5.02 4.58 6.31
C VAL A 343 3.67 4.73 5.64
N THR A 344 3.45 4.03 4.52
CA THR A 344 2.23 4.20 3.72
C THR A 344 1.08 3.31 4.21
N ARG A 345 1.40 2.33 5.08
CA ARG A 345 0.46 1.37 5.67
C ARG A 345 -0.33 0.58 4.63
N CYS A 346 0.12 0.56 3.37
CA CYS A 346 -0.61 0.06 2.20
C CYS A 346 -1.21 -1.35 2.42
N ALA A 347 -2.44 -1.56 1.95
CA ALA A 347 -3.09 -2.86 2.06
C ALA A 347 -2.40 -3.92 1.20
N LYS A 348 -1.93 -3.56 -0.01
CA LYS A 348 -1.22 -4.48 -0.91
C LYS A 348 0.06 -5.03 -0.29
N ILE A 349 0.89 -4.19 0.34
CA ILE A 349 2.12 -4.70 1.01
C ILE A 349 1.80 -5.57 2.23
N ARG A 350 0.66 -5.37 2.92
CA ARG A 350 0.20 -6.30 3.97
C ARG A 350 -0.26 -7.64 3.39
N HIS A 351 -0.93 -7.65 2.23
CA HIS A 351 -1.26 -8.89 1.52
C HIS A 351 0.00 -9.60 1.02
N TRP A 352 0.99 -8.86 0.51
CA TRP A 352 2.29 -9.42 0.12
C TRP A 352 3.01 -10.09 1.29
N LEU A 353 3.06 -9.43 2.45
CA LEU A 353 3.62 -10.00 3.69
C LEU A 353 2.80 -11.20 4.19
N TYR A 354 1.48 -11.18 4.01
CA TYR A 354 0.60 -12.33 4.28
C TYR A 354 0.89 -13.51 3.35
N VAL A 355 1.13 -13.27 2.06
CA VAL A 355 1.55 -14.31 1.11
C VAL A 355 2.91 -14.88 1.53
N ALA A 356 3.91 -14.03 1.79
CA ALA A 356 5.25 -14.47 2.21
C ALA A 356 5.26 -15.28 3.53
N TYR A 357 4.55 -14.83 4.57
CA TYR A 357 4.72 -15.33 5.95
C TYR A 357 3.45 -15.88 6.61
N GLY A 358 2.30 -15.82 5.95
CA GLY A 358 1.00 -16.22 6.51
C GLY A 358 0.33 -15.13 7.37
N ALA A 359 -0.86 -15.42 7.89
CA ALA A 359 -1.60 -14.47 8.70
C ALA A 359 -0.91 -14.28 10.07
N PRO A 360 -0.62 -13.04 10.50
CA PRO A 360 -0.34 -12.81 11.91
C PRO A 360 -1.58 -13.23 12.70
N GLY A 361 -1.42 -14.22 13.58
CA GLY A 361 -2.43 -14.58 14.57
C GLY A 361 -2.92 -13.34 15.32
N ARG A 362 -4.22 -13.30 15.61
CA ARG A 362 -4.96 -12.10 16.06
C ARG A 362 -4.18 -11.24 17.07
N ARG A 363 -4.16 -9.92 16.78
CA ARG A 363 -3.59 -8.79 17.55
C ARG A 363 -2.05 -8.64 17.49
N GLY A 364 -1.62 -7.50 16.94
CA GLY A 364 -0.44 -6.81 17.45
C GLY A 364 0.90 -7.04 16.75
N ARG A 365 0.96 -6.95 15.41
CA ARG A 365 2.21 -6.61 14.72
C ARG A 365 2.01 -5.39 13.85
N LYS A 366 2.51 -4.24 14.34
CA LYS A 366 2.71 -3.06 13.48
C LYS A 366 3.88 -3.37 12.54
N PRO A 367 3.81 -3.03 11.25
CA PRO A 367 5.03 -2.85 10.48
C PRO A 367 5.87 -1.80 11.22
N GLY A 368 7.10 -2.14 11.58
CA GLY A 368 7.88 -1.36 12.54
C GLY A 368 8.99 -2.16 13.20
N GLN A 369 8.67 -3.36 13.68
CA GLN A 369 9.58 -4.25 14.41
C GLN A 369 10.65 -4.84 13.48
N ASN A 370 11.73 -4.10 13.29
CA ASN A 370 13.00 -4.66 12.83
C ASN A 370 13.44 -5.74 13.83
N GLY A 371 13.93 -6.88 13.34
CA GLY A 371 14.38 -7.97 14.21
C GLY A 371 13.34 -9.01 14.57
N GLN A 372 12.55 -9.52 13.59
CA GLN A 372 12.22 -10.95 13.64
C GLN A 372 13.46 -11.75 13.23
N ARG A 373 14.42 -11.81 14.16
CA ARG A 373 15.49 -12.80 14.19
C ARG A 373 14.90 -14.21 14.26
N LEU A 374 15.77 -15.19 14.07
CA LEU A 374 15.53 -16.63 14.17
C LEU A 374 14.84 -17.05 15.49
N ASP A 375 14.95 -16.22 16.53
CA ASP A 375 14.42 -16.28 17.90
C ASP A 375 12.88 -16.51 18.08
N LEU A 376 12.17 -17.01 17.07
CA LEU A 376 10.77 -17.44 17.10
C LEU A 376 10.50 -18.77 16.37
N TYR A 377 11.51 -19.36 15.71
CA TYR A 377 11.36 -20.59 14.94
C TYR A 377 12.56 -21.52 15.17
N ALA A 378 12.31 -22.82 15.22
CA ALA A 378 13.36 -23.84 15.20
C ALA A 378 13.46 -24.48 13.81
N PRO A 379 14.66 -24.70 13.27
CA PRO A 379 14.86 -25.59 12.14
C PRO A 379 14.62 -27.05 12.57
N VAL A 380 13.75 -27.76 11.87
CA VAL A 380 13.42 -29.18 12.11
C VAL A 380 13.19 -29.85 10.75
N ALA A 381 14.01 -30.84 10.40
CA ALA A 381 13.93 -31.58 9.12
C ALA A 381 13.75 -30.68 7.88
N GLY A 382 14.54 -29.60 7.81
CA GLY A 382 14.50 -28.61 6.72
C GLY A 382 13.31 -27.64 6.73
N ALA A 383 12.46 -27.64 7.76
CA ALA A 383 11.35 -26.70 7.92
C ALA A 383 11.53 -25.78 9.15
N LEU A 384 10.96 -24.58 9.12
CA LEU A 384 10.97 -23.64 10.24
C LEU A 384 9.66 -23.73 11.05
N LEU A 385 9.71 -24.35 12.22
CA LEU A 385 8.56 -24.56 13.10
C LEU A 385 8.50 -23.47 14.18
N ASN A 386 7.32 -22.92 14.43
CA ASN A 386 7.11 -21.82 15.38
C ASN A 386 7.32 -22.29 16.82
N LEU A 387 8.25 -21.65 17.53
CA LEU A 387 8.57 -21.93 18.93
C LEU A 387 7.52 -21.30 19.87
N VAL A 388 6.99 -22.13 20.76
CA VAL A 388 5.96 -21.74 21.72
C VAL A 388 6.40 -22.09 23.13
N LEU A 389 6.26 -21.11 24.03
CA LEU A 389 6.46 -21.30 25.46
C LEU A 389 5.10 -21.40 26.17
N ILE A 390 4.84 -22.55 26.80
CA ILE A 390 3.79 -22.67 27.83
C ILE A 390 4.45 -22.51 29.20
N GLY A 391 3.85 -21.70 30.07
CA GLY A 391 4.29 -21.57 31.47
C GLY A 391 3.11 -21.78 32.41
N HIS A 392 3.36 -22.49 33.50
CA HIS A 392 2.41 -22.76 34.58
C HIS A 392 3.15 -22.60 35.91
N GLY A 393 2.85 -21.52 36.65
CA GLY A 393 3.62 -21.17 37.85
C GLY A 393 5.12 -21.02 37.53
N ASP A 394 5.96 -21.71 38.30
CA ASP A 394 7.42 -21.61 38.24
C ASP A 394 8.09 -22.57 37.24
N TYR A 395 7.32 -23.20 36.35
CA TYR A 395 7.85 -23.99 35.23
C TYR A 395 7.40 -23.43 33.88
N ALA A 396 8.29 -23.54 32.90
CA ALA A 396 8.00 -23.26 31.52
C ALA A 396 8.51 -24.40 30.63
N ARG A 397 7.77 -24.73 29.58
CA ARG A 397 8.15 -25.72 28.56
C ARG A 397 8.11 -25.10 27.17
N ILE A 398 9.04 -25.51 26.33
CA ILE A 398 9.11 -25.13 24.92
C ILE A 398 8.63 -26.27 24.01
N TYR A 399 8.02 -25.93 22.88
CA TYR A 399 7.78 -26.86 21.79
C TYR A 399 7.79 -26.10 20.47
N ALA A 400 8.09 -26.80 19.38
CA ALA A 400 8.02 -26.26 18.02
C ALA A 400 6.76 -26.79 17.34
N ARG A 401 6.05 -25.96 16.58
CA ARG A 401 4.88 -26.43 15.81
C ARG A 401 4.68 -25.72 14.48
N MET A 402 4.02 -26.40 13.55
CA MET A 402 3.44 -25.79 12.35
C MET A 402 2.06 -26.38 12.05
N PRO A 403 1.16 -25.64 11.38
CA PRO A 403 -0.11 -26.20 10.89
C PRO A 403 0.16 -27.39 9.97
N VAL A 404 -0.68 -28.43 10.01
CA VAL A 404 -0.57 -29.57 9.09
C VAL A 404 -0.64 -29.10 7.63
N ASP A 405 -1.60 -28.24 7.31
CA ASP A 405 -1.78 -27.60 5.99
C ASP A 405 -0.62 -26.67 5.57
N GLY A 406 0.36 -26.44 6.45
CA GLY A 406 1.55 -25.62 6.20
C GLY A 406 2.86 -26.41 6.12
N ALA A 407 2.81 -27.73 6.27
CA ALA A 407 3.98 -28.60 6.16
C ALA A 407 4.39 -28.80 4.69
N PRO A 408 5.69 -28.86 4.36
CA PRO A 408 6.13 -29.31 3.04
C PRO A 408 5.67 -30.76 2.75
N PRO A 409 5.34 -31.12 1.50
CA PRO A 409 5.03 -32.49 1.13
C PRO A 409 6.17 -33.45 1.54
N GLY A 410 5.82 -34.57 2.17
CA GLY A 410 6.79 -35.56 2.66
C GLY A 410 7.54 -35.17 3.94
N TRP A 411 7.24 -34.02 4.56
CA TRP A 411 7.96 -33.58 5.77
C TRP A 411 7.68 -34.47 6.98
N TYR A 412 6.45 -34.97 7.16
CA TYR A 412 6.11 -35.80 8.32
C TYR A 412 6.81 -37.16 8.29
N GLU A 413 6.98 -37.70 7.08
CA GLU A 413 7.72 -38.93 6.83
C GLU A 413 9.21 -38.70 7.10
N ARG A 414 9.80 -37.65 6.49
CA ARG A 414 11.21 -37.30 6.67
C ARG A 414 11.57 -37.00 8.12
N VAL A 415 10.77 -36.22 8.84
CA VAL A 415 11.07 -35.84 10.23
C VAL A 415 11.05 -37.06 11.16
N VAL A 416 10.21 -38.06 10.87
CA VAL A 416 10.21 -39.35 11.58
C VAL A 416 11.41 -40.22 11.18
N GLU A 417 11.81 -40.23 9.90
CA GLU A 417 13.04 -40.89 9.43
C GLU A 417 14.31 -40.29 10.04
N GLU A 418 14.36 -38.97 10.21
CA GLU A 418 15.42 -38.23 10.89
C GLU A 418 15.43 -38.42 12.43
N GLY A 419 14.50 -39.20 12.99
CA GLY A 419 14.50 -39.56 14.42
C GLY A 419 13.68 -38.66 15.35
N TRP A 420 12.98 -37.66 14.82
CA TRP A 420 12.23 -36.71 15.63
C TRP A 420 10.89 -37.25 16.16
N VAL A 421 10.54 -36.89 17.39
CA VAL A 421 9.21 -37.18 17.95
C VAL A 421 8.22 -36.09 17.53
N VAL A 422 7.30 -36.40 16.62
CA VAL A 422 6.26 -35.46 16.18
C VAL A 422 4.87 -35.92 16.61
N ARG A 423 4.10 -35.01 17.23
CA ARG A 423 2.71 -35.23 17.66
C ARG A 423 1.75 -34.42 16.80
N VAL A 424 0.67 -35.03 16.33
CA VAL A 424 -0.45 -34.31 15.73
C VAL A 424 -1.37 -33.81 16.85
N VAL A 425 -1.50 -32.49 16.99
CA VAL A 425 -2.31 -31.86 18.05
C VAL A 425 -3.37 -30.93 17.45
N ARG A 426 -4.58 -30.94 18.04
CA ARG A 426 -5.66 -30.02 17.64
C ARG A 426 -5.70 -28.82 18.58
N ASN A 427 -5.62 -27.61 18.04
CA ASN A 427 -5.68 -26.37 18.80
C ASN A 427 -6.56 -25.35 18.07
N ALA A 428 -7.58 -24.82 18.77
CA ALA A 428 -8.55 -23.86 18.22
C ALA A 428 -9.17 -24.28 16.87
N GLY A 429 -9.45 -25.58 16.70
CA GLY A 429 -10.05 -26.16 15.48
C GLY A 429 -9.05 -26.65 14.44
N MET A 430 -7.84 -26.06 14.38
CA MET A 430 -6.78 -26.43 13.43
C MET A 430 -5.91 -27.58 13.95
N LEU A 431 -5.36 -28.38 13.02
CA LEU A 431 -4.37 -29.42 13.30
C LEU A 431 -2.95 -28.87 13.14
N TYR A 432 -2.05 -29.28 14.03
CA TYR A 432 -0.64 -28.93 14.01
C TYR A 432 0.23 -30.17 14.15
N TYR A 433 1.35 -30.21 13.43
CA TYR A 433 2.50 -31.01 13.82
C TYR A 433 3.25 -30.29 14.94
N GLN A 434 3.59 -31.00 16.02
CA GLN A 434 4.25 -30.45 17.19
C GLN A 434 5.42 -31.34 17.64
N VAL A 435 6.62 -30.76 17.71
CA VAL A 435 7.82 -31.37 18.30
C VAL A 435 7.89 -30.96 19.78
N PRO A 436 7.90 -31.91 20.74
CA PRO A 436 7.96 -31.62 22.16
C PRO A 436 9.38 -31.18 22.59
N GLN A 437 9.48 -30.58 23.80
CA GLN A 437 10.76 -30.14 24.38
C GLN A 437 11.84 -31.21 24.33
N ASP A 438 11.50 -32.44 24.74
CA ASP A 438 12.47 -33.51 24.94
C ASP A 438 13.21 -33.84 23.63
N SER A 439 12.47 -33.97 22.52
CA SER A 439 13.03 -34.22 21.19
C SER A 439 13.76 -32.99 20.62
N LEU A 440 13.30 -31.76 20.91
CA LEU A 440 14.05 -30.54 20.58
C LEU A 440 15.41 -30.48 21.30
N PHE A 441 15.47 -30.91 22.56
CA PHE A 441 16.68 -30.85 23.38
C PHE A 441 17.66 -31.95 23.02
N GLU A 442 17.16 -33.15 22.74
CA GLU A 442 17.92 -34.27 22.17
C GLU A 442 18.64 -33.86 20.89
N HIS A 443 17.93 -33.31 19.91
CA HIS A 443 18.53 -32.87 18.64
C HIS A 443 19.39 -31.61 18.82
N ALA A 444 19.09 -30.72 19.77
CA ALA A 444 19.90 -29.52 20.05
C ALA A 444 21.23 -29.83 20.74
N ALA A 445 21.39 -31.03 21.31
CA ALA A 445 22.69 -31.50 21.79
C ALA A 445 23.63 -31.91 20.64
N GLU A 446 23.12 -32.01 19.40
CA GLU A 446 23.87 -32.43 18.20
C GLU A 446 23.86 -31.37 17.08
N ASP A 447 22.83 -30.51 16.99
CA ASP A 447 22.76 -29.36 16.07
C ASP A 447 22.91 -28.00 16.81
N ALA A 448 24.04 -27.34 16.55
CA ALA A 448 24.33 -26.00 17.08
C ALA A 448 23.34 -24.92 16.59
N THR A 449 22.81 -25.02 15.37
CA THR A 449 21.88 -24.05 14.79
C THR A 449 20.54 -24.08 15.53
N LEU A 450 20.06 -25.29 15.79
CA LEU A 450 18.88 -25.54 16.61
C LEU A 450 19.10 -25.07 18.06
N TRP A 451 20.26 -25.39 18.66
CA TRP A 451 20.61 -24.92 20.00
C TRP A 451 20.54 -23.39 20.10
N GLU A 452 21.14 -22.67 19.17
CA GLU A 452 21.11 -21.19 19.15
C GLU A 452 19.69 -20.65 19.03
N ALA A 453 18.86 -21.24 18.18
CA ALA A 453 17.46 -20.83 18.00
C ALA A 453 16.63 -21.03 19.29
N LEU A 454 16.81 -22.15 19.97
CA LEU A 454 16.16 -22.44 21.26
C LEU A 454 16.68 -21.51 22.37
N TYR A 455 18.00 -21.30 22.45
CA TYR A 455 18.64 -20.45 23.44
C TYR A 455 18.19 -18.99 23.32
N ARG A 456 18.26 -18.41 22.11
CA ARG A 456 17.82 -17.03 21.87
C ARG A 456 16.33 -16.84 22.15
N PHE A 457 15.48 -17.80 21.76
CA PHE A 457 14.07 -17.79 22.14
C PHE A 457 13.89 -17.82 23.66
N ALA A 458 14.56 -18.74 24.36
CA ALA A 458 14.45 -18.88 25.81
C ALA A 458 14.92 -17.63 26.55
N ALA A 459 16.07 -17.07 26.17
CA ALA A 459 16.62 -15.83 26.73
C ALA A 459 15.68 -14.63 26.50
N ALA A 460 15.14 -14.47 25.28
CA ALA A 460 14.15 -13.45 24.96
C ALA A 460 12.84 -13.61 25.76
N LYS A 461 12.41 -14.85 26.07
CA LYS A 461 11.26 -15.07 26.96
C LYS A 461 11.60 -14.87 28.44
N ALA A 462 12.83 -15.15 28.89
CA ALA A 462 13.26 -14.99 30.27
C ALA A 462 13.22 -13.53 30.75
N GLN A 463 13.42 -12.57 29.83
CA GLN A 463 13.21 -11.14 30.10
C GLN A 463 11.74 -10.79 30.43
N ALA A 464 10.78 -11.53 29.87
CA ALA A 464 9.34 -11.25 30.02
C ALA A 464 8.61 -12.22 30.98
N LYS A 465 9.20 -13.39 31.28
CA LYS A 465 8.62 -14.44 32.13
C LYS A 465 9.72 -15.11 32.97
N PRO A 466 9.75 -14.90 34.31
CA PRO A 466 10.77 -15.48 35.19
C PRO A 466 10.92 -17.01 35.08
N ALA A 467 9.82 -17.74 34.89
CA ALA A 467 9.81 -19.19 34.73
C ALA A 467 10.64 -19.70 33.53
N ALA A 468 10.93 -18.86 32.53
CA ALA A 468 11.78 -19.24 31.40
C ALA A 468 13.29 -19.16 31.70
N LYS A 469 13.71 -18.62 32.85
CA LYS A 469 15.13 -18.64 33.26
C LYS A 469 15.68 -20.06 33.41
N LYS A 470 14.90 -20.96 34.01
CA LYS A 470 15.24 -22.40 34.13
C LYS A 470 15.46 -23.06 32.76
N LEU A 471 14.71 -22.65 31.74
CA LEU A 471 14.87 -23.17 30.38
C LEU A 471 16.21 -22.72 29.74
N VAL A 472 16.67 -21.50 30.05
CA VAL A 472 18.00 -21.01 29.65
C VAL A 472 19.09 -21.83 30.37
N GLU A 473 18.94 -22.07 31.68
CA GLU A 473 19.85 -22.90 32.47
C GLU A 473 19.90 -24.37 32.00
N GLU A 474 18.80 -24.93 31.51
CA GLU A 474 18.75 -26.26 30.92
C GLU A 474 19.45 -26.30 29.56
N LEU A 475 19.21 -25.32 28.67
CA LEU A 475 19.86 -25.25 27.36
C LEU A 475 21.38 -25.06 27.49
N LEU A 476 21.86 -24.28 28.46
CA LEU A 476 23.31 -24.12 28.71
C LEU A 476 24.01 -25.43 29.08
N LYS A 477 23.31 -26.43 29.63
CA LYS A 477 23.90 -27.75 29.97
C LYS A 477 24.16 -28.62 28.74
N ILE A 478 23.45 -28.38 27.64
CA ILE A 478 23.55 -29.14 26.38
C ILE A 478 24.25 -28.34 25.26
N ARG A 479 25.00 -27.29 25.62
CA ARG A 479 25.68 -26.41 24.66
C ARG A 479 26.82 -27.14 23.94
N LEU A 480 26.78 -27.11 22.61
CA LEU A 480 27.86 -27.57 21.74
C LEU A 480 29.05 -26.60 21.70
N ALA A 481 30.25 -27.17 21.58
CA ALA A 481 31.47 -26.41 21.36
C ALA A 481 31.43 -25.71 19.99
N GLY A 482 31.30 -24.39 20.00
CA GLY A 482 31.20 -23.54 18.80
C GLY A 482 29.87 -22.77 18.66
N ALA A 483 28.83 -23.13 19.43
CA ALA A 483 27.54 -22.42 19.40
C ALA A 483 27.62 -21.03 20.06
N GLN A 484 26.99 -20.02 19.45
CA GLN A 484 27.00 -18.61 19.87
C GLN A 484 25.73 -18.22 20.64
N GLU A 485 25.91 -17.56 21.78
CA GLU A 485 24.81 -17.04 22.63
C GLU A 485 23.98 -15.94 21.94
#